data_AF-A0A5A7VQ08-F1
#
_entry.id   AF-A0A5A7VQ08-F1
#
_cell.length_a   1.000
_cell.length_b   1.000
_cell.length_c   1.000
_cell.angle_alpha   90.00
_cell.angle_beta   90.00
_cell.angle_gamma   90.00
#
_symmetry.space_group_name_H-M   'P 1'
#
loop_
_entity.id
_entity.type
_entity.pdbx_description
1 polymer ?
#
loop_
_entity_poly.entity_id
_entity_poly.type
_entity_poly.pdbx_seq_one_letter_code
_entity_poly.pdbx_strand_id
1 'polypeptide(L)' 'MMPLIRPWSAEESEKLKAMAEAGASPIKIAAAMKRNVQAVRRQANRLGISLPTTRETRKRQRALEAEAIRSSA' A
#
# COMPACT_ATOMS: atom_id res chain seq x y z
N MET A 1 19.64 5.12 -24.34
CA MET A 1 19.39 3.91 -23.53
C MET A 1 18.35 4.26 -22.47
N MET A 2 17.16 3.66 -22.49
CA MET A 2 16.13 3.91 -21.48
C MET A 2 16.43 3.07 -20.22
N PRO A 3 16.38 3.63 -19.00
CA PRO A 3 16.63 2.85 -17.80
C PRO A 3 15.53 1.79 -17.65
N LEU A 4 15.94 0.52 -17.51
CA LEU A 4 15.05 -0.63 -17.29
C LEU A 4 14.26 -0.55 -15.97
N ILE A 5 14.64 0.38 -15.08
CA ILE A 5 14.08 0.52 -13.74
C ILE A 5 13.68 1.99 -13.54
N ARG A 6 12.38 2.23 -13.35
CA ARG A 6 11.86 3.56 -12.96
C ARG A 6 12.28 3.84 -11.50
N PRO A 7 13.14 4.85 -11.24
CA PRO A 7 13.58 5.18 -9.89
C PRO A 7 12.39 5.61 -9.02
N TRP A 8 12.53 5.47 -7.70
CA TRP A 8 11.55 5.93 -6.73
C TRP A 8 11.81 7.41 -6.42
N SER A 9 10.81 8.26 -6.59
CA SER A 9 10.89 9.63 -6.10
C SER A 9 10.63 9.71 -4.58
N ALA A 10 10.97 10.84 -3.98
CA ALA A 10 10.67 11.13 -2.58
C ALA A 10 9.15 11.10 -2.33
N GLU A 11 8.37 11.76 -3.20
CA GLU A 11 6.91 11.77 -3.16
C GLU A 11 6.30 10.36 -3.23
N GLU A 12 6.87 9.48 -4.05
CA GLU A 12 6.40 8.11 -4.19
C GLU A 12 6.70 7.27 -2.95
N SER A 13 7.84 7.52 -2.31
CA SER A 13 8.22 6.86 -1.07
C SER A 13 7.33 7.31 0.09
N GLU A 14 7.01 8.60 0.15
CA GLU A 14 6.10 9.16 1.15
C GLU A 14 4.65 8.67 0.95
N LYS A 15 4.17 8.62 -0.30
CA LYS A 15 2.87 8.05 -0.63
C LYS A 15 2.78 6.56 -0.29
N LEU A 16 3.86 5.80 -0.47
CA LEU A 16 3.93 4.40 -0.05
C LEU A 16 3.84 4.27 1.47
N LYS A 17 4.52 5.15 2.23
CA LYS A 17 4.44 5.19 3.68
C LYS A 17 3.04 5.52 4.17
N ALA A 18 2.42 6.58 3.65
CA ALA A 18 1.06 6.98 4.01
C ALA A 18 0.03 5.86 3.73
N MET A 19 0.15 5.18 2.58
CA MET A 19 -0.74 4.05 2.28
C MET A 19 -0.48 2.82 3.15
N ALA A 20 0.77 2.56 3.53
CA ALA A 20 1.10 1.48 4.45
C ALA A 20 0.55 1.74 5.86
N GLU A 21 0.68 2.97 6.36
CA GLU A 21 0.10 3.41 7.63
C GLU A 21 -1.43 3.35 7.61
N ALA A 22 -2.06 3.71 6.48
CA ALA A 22 -3.49 3.51 6.24
C ALA A 22 -3.91 2.02 6.14
N GLY A 23 -2.96 1.08 6.27
CA GLY A 23 -3.23 -0.35 6.21
C GLY A 23 -3.57 -0.86 4.81
N ALA A 24 -3.18 -0.15 3.75
CA ALA A 24 -3.45 -0.57 2.40
C ALA A 24 -2.61 -1.81 2.03
N SER A 25 -3.21 -2.71 1.26
CA SER A 25 -2.50 -3.90 0.79
C SER A 25 -1.44 -3.54 -0.27
N PRO A 26 -0.35 -4.32 -0.38
CA PRO A 26 0.67 -4.12 -1.42
C PRO A 26 0.10 -4.07 -2.84
N ILE A 27 -0.99 -4.80 -3.11
CA ILE A 27 -1.66 -4.83 -4.42
C ILE A 27 -2.38 -3.51 -4.69
N LYS A 28 -3.09 -2.97 -3.69
CA LYS A 28 -3.79 -1.69 -3.80
C LYS A 28 -2.79 -0.54 -3.98
N ILE A 29 -1.68 -0.58 -3.23
CA ILE A 29 -0.57 0.37 -3.36
C ILE A 29 0.02 0.31 -4.77
N ALA A 30 0.31 -0.88 -5.28
CA ALA A 30 0.82 -1.09 -6.63
C ALA A 30 -0.12 -0.54 -7.72
N ALA A 31 -1.43 -0.79 -7.60
CA ALA A 31 -2.43 -0.26 -8.52
C ALA A 31 -2.49 1.28 -8.48
N ALA A 32 -2.51 1.86 -7.28
CA ALA A 32 -2.55 3.32 -7.10
C ALA A 32 -1.29 4.03 -7.62
N MET A 33 -0.13 3.36 -7.56
CA MET A 33 1.15 3.89 -8.02
C MET A 33 1.53 3.46 -9.45
N LYS A 34 0.66 2.69 -10.13
CA LYS A 34 0.90 2.07 -11.44
C LYS A 34 2.27 1.37 -11.51
N ARG A 35 2.64 0.64 -10.45
CA ARG A 35 3.91 -0.10 -10.34
C ARG A 35 3.67 -1.57 -10.05
N ASN A 36 4.72 -2.38 -10.24
CA ASN A 36 4.69 -3.80 -9.87
C ASN A 36 4.65 -3.97 -8.35
N VAL A 37 3.81 -4.91 -7.86
CA VAL A 37 3.71 -5.30 -6.44
C VAL A 37 5.07 -5.70 -5.85
N GLN A 38 5.93 -6.37 -6.62
CA GLN A 38 7.27 -6.74 -6.18
C GLN A 38 8.17 -5.52 -5.95
N ALA A 39 8.03 -4.48 -6.79
CA ALA A 39 8.77 -3.23 -6.61
C ALA A 39 8.31 -2.50 -5.34
N VAL A 40 7.01 -2.48 -5.07
CA VAL A 40 6.41 -1.92 -3.85
C VAL A 40 6.93 -2.65 -2.61
N ARG A 41 6.94 -4.00 -2.62
CA ARG A 41 7.47 -4.81 -1.51
C ARG A 41 8.96 -4.53 -1.25
N ARG A 42 9.77 -4.49 -2.32
CA ARG A 42 11.20 -4.18 -2.19
C ARG A 42 11.44 -2.78 -1.63
N GLN A 43 10.67 -1.78 -2.07
CA GLN A 43 10.79 -0.43 -1.55
C GLN A 43 10.34 -0.34 -0.10
N ALA A 44 9.23 -0.98 0.28
CA ALA A 44 8.77 -1.01 1.65
C ALA A 44 9.83 -1.64 2.58
N ASN A 45 10.41 -2.77 2.18
CA ASN A 45 11.52 -3.39 2.92
C ASN A 45 12.73 -2.46 3.03
N ARG A 46 13.09 -1.76 1.94
CA ARG A 46 14.20 -0.78 1.94
C ARG A 46 13.94 0.39 2.88
N LEU A 47 12.68 0.80 3.05
CA LEU A 47 12.26 1.86 3.96
C LEU A 47 11.97 1.36 5.38
N GLY A 48 12.12 0.06 5.66
CA GLY A 48 11.79 -0.55 6.96
C GLY A 48 10.30 -0.59 7.27
N ILE A 49 9.45 -0.46 6.26
CA ILE A 49 7.99 -0.42 6.41
C ILE A 49 7.44 -1.83 6.30
N SER A 50 6.78 -2.31 7.36
CA SER A 50 6.07 -3.59 7.33
C SER A 50 4.73 -3.41 6.62
N LEU A 51 4.60 -4.02 5.44
CA LEU A 51 3.33 -4.01 4.72
C LEU A 51 2.39 -5.09 5.29
N PRO A 52 1.15 -4.73 5.66
CA PRO A 52 0.20 -5.71 6.15
C PRO A 52 -0.12 -6.75 5.07
N THR A 53 -0.29 -8.00 5.51
CA THR A 53 -0.67 -9.09 4.61
C THR A 53 -2.06 -8.84 4.04
N THR A 54 -2.35 -9.37 2.84
CA THR A 54 -3.65 -9.22 2.18
C THR A 54 -4.81 -9.71 3.06
N ARG A 55 -4.55 -10.66 3.97
CA ARG A 55 -5.54 -11.17 4.93
C ARG A 55 -5.82 -10.14 6.02
N GLU A 56 -4.78 -9.53 6.58
CA GLU A 56 -4.89 -8.51 7.63
C GLU A 56 -5.59 -7.25 7.12
N THR A 57 -5.24 -6.81 5.91
CA THR A 57 -5.89 -5.64 5.28
C THR A 57 -7.37 -5.88 5.04
N ARG A 58 -7.76 -7.07 4.55
CA ARG A 58 -9.17 -7.41 4.34
C ARG A 58 -9.94 -7.49 5.65
N LYS A 59 -9.33 -7.99 6.73
CA LYS A 59 -9.96 -8.04 8.05
C LYS A 59 -10.24 -6.63 8.58
N ARG A 60 -9.24 -5.73 8.50
CA ARG A 60 -9.42 -4.32 8.88
C ARG A 60 -10.45 -3.61 8.01
N GLN A 61 -10.38 -3.80 6.70
CA GLN A 61 -11.32 -3.17 5.78
C GLN A 61 -12.77 -3.63 6.04
N ARG A 62 -13.00 -4.92 6.26
CA ARG A 62 -14.33 -5.43 6.65
C ARG A 62 -14.82 -4.89 7.99
N ALA A 63 -13.92 -4.72 8.96
CA ALA A 63 -14.27 -4.14 10.25
C ALA A 63 -14.69 -2.67 10.11
N LEU A 64 -13.92 -1.88 9.34
CA LEU A 64 -14.24 -0.48 9.05
C LEU A 64 -15.53 -0.35 8.23
N GLU A 65 -15.74 -1.20 7.23
CA GLU A 65 -16.97 -1.22 6.42
C GLU A 65 -18.19 -1.59 7.29
N ALA A 66 -18.07 -2.59 8.17
CA ALA A 66 -19.15 -2.97 9.09
C ALA A 66 -19.48 -1.85 10.10
N GLU A 67 -18.47 -1.12 10.57
CA GLU A 67 -18.64 0.02 11.46
C GLU A 67 -19.27 1.22 10.73
N ALA A 68 -18.86 1.49 9.50
CA ALA A 68 -19.44 2.54 8.67
C ALA A 68 -20.94 2.29 8.40
N ILE A 69 -21.31 1.06 8.02
CA ILE A 69 -22.71 0.66 7.80
C ILE A 69 -23.54 0.86 9.09
N ARG A 70 -22.95 0.56 10.25
CA ARG A 70 -23.61 0.75 11.55
C ARG A 70 -23.80 2.22 11.92
N SER A 71 -22.88 3.10 11.54
CA SER A 71 -22.98 4.55 11.80
C SER A 71 -23.96 5.28 10.88
N SER A 72 -24.32 4.66 9.74
CA SER A 72 -25.26 5.21 8.76
C SER A 72 -26.71 4.72 8.93
N ALA A 73 -27.00 3.95 9.99
CA ALA A 73 -28.31 3.40 10.33
C ALA A 73 -28.84 4.02 11.62
#